data_AF-A0A9P0C3S9-F1
#
_entry.id   AF-A0A9P0C3S9-F1
#
_cell.length_a   1.000
_cell.length_b   1.000
_cell.length_c   1.000
_cell.angle_alpha   90.00
_cell.angle_beta   90.00
_cell.angle_gamma   90.00
#
_symmetry.space_group_name_H-M   'P 1'
#
loop_
_entity.id
_entity.type
_entity.pdbx_description
1 polymer ?
#
loop_
_entity_poly.entity_id
_entity_poly.type
_entity_poly.pdbx_seq_one_letter_code
_entity_poly.pdbx_strand_id
1 'polypeptide(L)'
;MGAGQSVRATHFQRPKATSTEPEDDIAEHHINISNKMVERLVEDATLAGGAAAAIAQPTPRGDFRDKIYIEKLKCLDESHSERCGITVDDLNAIANRIEMRTSNMVSVDPICADCQQEVIDCYSNTQSPADIIKCWDTVGAFTKCVQDAATARLRARTQREARERARKSRHVAHAREHALRDISH
;
A
#
# COMPACT_ATOMS: atom_id res chain seq x y z
N MET A 1 5.89 -28.88 30.62
CA MET A 1 4.72 -28.75 29.72
C MET A 1 4.80 -27.40 29.02
N GLY A 2 4.51 -27.35 27.72
CA GLY A 2 4.40 -26.09 26.96
C GLY A 2 5.25 -26.08 25.68
N ALA A 3 4.91 -26.96 24.72
CA ALA A 3 5.47 -26.93 23.37
C ALA A 3 4.84 -25.76 22.57
N GLY A 4 5.65 -24.78 22.20
CA GLY A 4 5.23 -23.70 21.29
C GLY A 4 5.16 -24.24 19.86
N GLN A 5 3.95 -24.45 19.36
CA GLN A 5 3.69 -24.85 17.97
C GLN A 5 4.00 -23.67 17.03
N SER A 6 5.13 -23.75 16.33
CA SER A 6 5.46 -22.90 15.20
C SER A 6 4.63 -23.32 14.00
N VAL A 7 3.51 -22.63 13.77
CA VAL A 7 2.69 -22.84 12.56
C VAL A 7 3.28 -22.03 11.41
N ARG A 8 4.27 -22.60 10.71
CA ARG A 8 4.67 -22.14 9.37
C ARG A 8 4.60 -23.32 8.41
N ALA A 9 3.38 -23.74 8.12
CA ALA A 9 3.09 -24.68 7.04
C ALA A 9 2.87 -23.88 5.75
N THR A 10 3.90 -23.74 4.93
CA THR A 10 3.74 -23.32 3.53
C THR A 10 3.26 -24.52 2.71
N HIS A 11 1.95 -24.75 2.69
CA HIS A 11 1.33 -25.70 1.77
C HIS A 11 0.93 -24.93 0.49
N PHE A 12 1.81 -24.94 -0.51
CA PHE A 12 1.45 -24.48 -1.86
C PHE A 12 0.50 -25.52 -2.46
N GLN A 13 -0.81 -25.26 -2.39
CA GLN A 13 -1.84 -26.06 -3.02
C GLN A 13 -2.24 -25.38 -4.34
N ARG A 14 -2.02 -26.08 -5.45
CA ARG A 14 -2.40 -25.68 -6.81
C ARG A 14 -3.92 -25.50 -6.89
N PRO A 15 -4.46 -24.32 -7.25
CA PRO A 15 -5.88 -24.19 -7.55
C PRO A 15 -6.24 -25.02 -8.79
N LYS A 16 -7.31 -25.80 -8.68
CA LYS A 16 -7.92 -26.49 -9.83
C LYS A 16 -8.48 -25.44 -10.79
N ALA A 17 -8.17 -25.60 -12.07
CA ALA A 17 -8.84 -24.86 -13.13
C ALA A 17 -10.33 -25.22 -13.14
N THR A 18 -11.18 -24.21 -12.97
CA THR A 18 -12.59 -24.27 -13.34
C THR A 18 -12.86 -23.11 -14.29
N SER A 19 -12.86 -23.46 -15.57
CA SER A 19 -13.55 -22.74 -16.64
C SER A 19 -15.02 -22.56 -16.29
N THR A 20 -15.54 -21.34 -16.29
CA THR A 20 -16.73 -20.90 -17.06
C THR A 20 -16.89 -19.39 -16.88
N GLU A 21 -16.93 -18.65 -17.98
CA GLU A 21 -17.44 -17.28 -17.98
C GLU A 21 -18.94 -17.28 -17.64
N PRO A 22 -19.43 -16.19 -17.05
CA PRO A 22 -20.64 -15.59 -17.58
C PRO A 22 -20.38 -14.14 -17.99
N GLU A 23 -20.76 -13.83 -19.23
CA GLU A 23 -21.14 -12.49 -19.63
C GLU A 23 -22.28 -12.01 -18.71
N ASP A 24 -22.14 -10.83 -18.10
CA ASP A 24 -23.25 -10.16 -17.44
C ASP A 24 -23.29 -8.69 -17.87
N ASP A 25 -24.46 -8.33 -18.36
CA ASP A 25 -24.84 -7.11 -19.06
C ASP A 25 -24.54 -5.81 -18.29
N ILE A 26 -24.00 -4.82 -19.00
CA ILE A 26 -24.00 -3.43 -18.53
C ILE A 26 -25.43 -2.92 -18.65
N ALA A 27 -26.21 -3.07 -17.58
CA ALA A 27 -27.52 -2.43 -17.46
C ALA A 27 -27.33 -0.89 -17.38
N GLU A 28 -27.45 -0.25 -18.54
CA GLU A 28 -27.49 1.20 -18.70
C GLU A 28 -28.73 1.75 -17.95
N HIS A 29 -28.54 2.28 -16.74
CA HIS A 29 -29.60 2.93 -15.97
C HIS A 29 -29.98 4.28 -16.60
N HIS A 30 -30.73 4.24 -17.71
CA HIS A 30 -31.38 5.42 -18.27
C HIS A 30 -32.58 5.82 -17.40
N ILE A 31 -32.46 6.95 -16.70
CA ILE A 31 -33.61 7.56 -16.02
C ILE A 31 -34.46 8.27 -17.09
N ASN A 32 -35.50 7.61 -17.57
CA ASN A 32 -36.45 8.20 -18.52
C ASN A 32 -37.39 9.19 -17.82
N ILE A 33 -36.94 10.44 -17.66
CA ILE A 33 -37.82 11.53 -17.22
C ILE A 33 -38.67 11.98 -18.42
N SER A 34 -39.99 11.84 -18.30
CA SER A 34 -40.94 12.33 -19.33
C SER A 34 -40.79 13.84 -19.50
N ASN A 35 -40.76 14.34 -20.74
CA ASN A 35 -40.70 15.77 -21.07
C ASN A 35 -41.77 16.59 -20.31
N LYS A 36 -42.92 15.97 -20.03
CA LYS A 36 -44.03 16.60 -19.29
C LYS A 36 -43.73 16.83 -17.80
N MET A 37 -42.83 16.04 -17.21
CA MET A 37 -42.34 16.23 -15.85
C MET A 37 -41.28 17.33 -15.80
N VAL A 38 -40.45 17.44 -16.84
CA VAL A 38 -39.46 18.52 -16.96
C VAL A 38 -40.15 19.88 -17.08
N GLU A 39 -41.20 20.00 -17.90
CA GLU A 39 -41.98 21.24 -18.01
C GLU A 39 -42.59 21.66 -16.67
N ARG A 40 -43.19 20.71 -15.92
CA ARG A 40 -43.73 20.98 -14.58
C ARG A 40 -42.66 21.39 -13.57
N LEU A 41 -41.49 20.75 -13.60
CA LEU A 41 -40.36 21.12 -12.72
C LEU A 41 -39.85 22.54 -13.01
N VAL A 42 -39.85 22.96 -14.28
CA VAL A 42 -39.46 24.32 -14.68
C VAL A 42 -40.53 25.33 -14.26
N GLU A 43 -41.81 25.03 -14.47
CA GLU A 43 -42.92 25.89 -14.04
C GLU A 43 -42.96 26.08 -12.52
N ASP A 44 -42.81 25.00 -11.74
CA ASP A 44 -42.76 25.05 -10.27
C ASP A 44 -41.55 25.85 -9.76
N ALA A 45 -40.39 25.74 -10.43
CA ALA A 45 -39.21 26.54 -10.10
C ALA A 45 -39.43 28.04 -10.39
N THR A 46 -40.14 28.38 -11.46
CA THR A 46 -40.45 29.78 -11.80
C THR A 46 -41.50 30.40 -10.88
N LEU A 47 -42.48 29.62 -10.40
CA LEU A 47 -43.49 30.08 -9.44
C LEU A 47 -42.92 30.28 -8.03
N ALA A 48 -41.97 29.43 -7.59
CA ALA A 48 -41.30 29.58 -6.31
C ALA A 48 -40.28 30.74 -6.28
N GLY A 49 -39.76 31.18 -7.43
CA GLY A 49 -38.70 32.19 -7.54
C GLY A 49 -39.16 33.66 -7.59
N GLY A 50 -40.46 33.93 -7.73
CA GLY A 50 -40.97 35.28 -8.03
C GLY A 50 -40.96 36.29 -6.88
N ALA A 51 -40.91 35.86 -5.62
CA ALA A 51 -41.08 36.76 -4.47
C ALA A 51 -39.87 36.85 -3.52
N ALA A 52 -38.87 35.96 -3.65
CA ALA A 52 -37.74 35.89 -2.71
C ALA A 52 -36.40 36.44 -3.25
N ALA A 53 -36.35 36.89 -4.51
CA ALA A 53 -35.10 37.33 -5.14
C ALA A 53 -34.64 38.75 -4.74
N ALA A 54 -35.36 39.46 -3.86
CA ALA A 54 -35.08 40.86 -3.57
C ALA A 54 -34.14 41.12 -2.37
N ILE A 55 -33.72 40.11 -1.58
CA ILE A 55 -33.01 40.39 -0.29
C ILE A 55 -31.72 39.59 -0.03
N ALA A 56 -31.34 38.60 -0.84
CA ALA A 56 -30.15 37.80 -0.50
C ALA A 56 -28.86 38.37 -1.12
N GLN A 57 -27.96 38.88 -0.27
CA GLN A 57 -26.56 39.18 -0.55
C GLN A 57 -25.84 38.04 -1.31
N PRO A 58 -24.79 38.33 -2.10
CA PRO A 58 -24.08 37.31 -2.86
C PRO A 58 -23.28 36.40 -1.92
N THR A 59 -23.76 35.18 -1.71
CA THR A 59 -22.97 34.11 -1.09
C THR A 59 -21.93 33.56 -2.08
N PRO A 60 -20.72 33.19 -1.62
CA PRO A 60 -19.62 32.84 -2.51
C PRO A 60 -19.91 31.49 -3.17
N ARG A 61 -20.18 31.51 -4.47
CA ARG A 61 -20.44 30.31 -5.30
C ARG A 61 -19.26 29.32 -5.38
N GLY A 62 -18.11 29.61 -4.74
CA GLY A 62 -16.94 28.72 -4.68
C GLY A 62 -17.16 27.50 -3.77
N ASP A 63 -17.80 27.68 -2.61
CA ASP A 63 -17.86 26.63 -1.59
C ASP A 63 -18.74 25.42 -1.97
N PHE A 64 -19.74 25.62 -2.82
CA PHE A 64 -20.67 24.54 -3.18
C PHE A 64 -20.09 23.57 -4.21
N ARG A 65 -19.34 24.08 -5.18
CA ARG A 65 -18.68 23.21 -6.16
C ARG A 65 -17.61 22.36 -5.48
N ASP A 66 -16.82 22.97 -4.60
CA ASP A 66 -15.78 22.26 -3.86
C ASP A 66 -16.36 21.17 -2.96
N LYS A 67 -17.48 21.43 -2.28
CA LYS A 67 -18.19 20.41 -1.49
C LYS A 67 -18.66 19.22 -2.34
N ILE A 68 -19.23 19.50 -3.52
CA ILE A 68 -19.67 18.44 -4.45
C ILE A 68 -18.47 17.61 -4.93
N TYR A 69 -17.34 18.26 -5.24
CA TYR A 69 -16.14 17.54 -5.65
C TYR A 69 -15.56 16.68 -4.53
N ILE A 70 -15.54 17.18 -3.30
CA ILE A 70 -15.10 16.43 -2.11
C ILE A 70 -15.99 15.20 -1.89
N GLU A 71 -17.31 15.36 -1.98
CA GLU A 71 -18.26 14.26 -1.80
C GLU A 71 -18.12 13.21 -2.91
N LYS A 72 -17.96 13.64 -4.17
CA LYS A 72 -17.70 12.74 -5.29
C LYS A 72 -16.39 11.95 -5.13
N LEU A 73 -15.33 12.58 -4.61
CA LEU A 73 -14.06 11.90 -4.33
C LEU A 73 -14.22 10.86 -3.22
N LYS A 74 -15.03 11.13 -2.19
CA LYS A 74 -15.33 10.16 -1.14
C LYS A 74 -16.07 8.93 -1.67
N CYS A 75 -17.11 9.11 -2.48
CA CYS A 75 -17.82 7.99 -3.07
C CYS A 75 -16.92 7.14 -3.99
N LEU A 76 -16.01 7.77 -4.73
CA LEU A 76 -15.03 7.03 -5.53
C LEU A 76 -14.05 6.24 -4.65
N ASP A 77 -13.58 6.84 -3.56
CA ASP A 77 -12.70 6.16 -2.61
C ASP A 77 -13.38 4.96 -1.94
N GLU A 78 -14.63 5.11 -1.50
CA GLU A 78 -15.46 4.02 -0.96
C GLU A 78 -15.63 2.88 -1.97
N SER A 79 -16.00 3.20 -3.22
CA SER A 79 -16.14 2.21 -4.29
C SER A 79 -14.83 1.50 -4.63
N HIS A 80 -13.71 2.23 -4.64
CA HIS A 80 -12.40 1.63 -4.83
C HIS A 80 -11.99 0.74 -3.65
N SER A 81 -12.28 1.17 -2.42
CA SER A 81 -12.02 0.40 -1.20
C SER A 81 -12.83 -0.89 -1.15
N GLU A 82 -14.11 -0.86 -1.52
CA GLU A 82 -14.95 -2.06 -1.58
C GLU A 82 -14.44 -3.07 -2.63
N ARG A 83 -14.06 -2.58 -3.81
CA ARG A 83 -13.64 -3.43 -4.92
C ARG A 83 -12.21 -3.96 -4.78
N CYS A 84 -11.29 -3.18 -4.23
CA CYS A 84 -9.89 -3.54 -4.09
C CYS A 84 -9.52 -4.01 -2.68
N GLY A 85 -10.40 -3.84 -1.70
CA GLY A 85 -10.16 -4.18 -0.29
C GLY A 85 -9.07 -3.34 0.37
N ILE A 86 -8.73 -2.18 -0.21
CA ILE A 86 -7.62 -1.32 0.22
C ILE A 86 -8.10 0.14 0.15
N THR A 87 -8.03 0.85 1.27
CA THR A 87 -8.35 2.28 1.34
C THR A 87 -7.16 3.14 0.88
N VAL A 88 -7.40 4.42 0.53
CA VAL A 88 -6.31 5.38 0.29
C VAL A 88 -5.43 5.55 1.52
N ASP A 89 -5.99 5.50 2.72
CA ASP A 89 -5.22 5.55 3.97
C ASP A 89 -4.28 4.35 4.12
N ASP A 90 -4.70 3.15 3.72
CA ASP A 90 -3.85 1.95 3.69
C ASP A 90 -2.71 2.10 2.69
N LEU A 91 -2.98 2.61 1.49
CA LEU A 91 -1.94 2.90 0.50
C LEU A 91 -0.93 3.91 1.03
N ASN A 92 -1.40 4.96 1.70
CA ASN A 92 -0.55 5.99 2.29
C ASN A 92 0.29 5.43 3.45
N ALA A 93 -0.29 4.55 4.28
CA ALA A 93 0.44 3.84 5.33
C ALA A 93 1.51 2.90 4.76
N ILE A 94 1.22 2.21 3.64
CA ILE A 94 2.19 1.37 2.93
C ILE A 94 3.31 2.22 2.35
N ALA A 95 2.98 3.33 1.67
CA ALA A 95 3.95 4.26 1.09
C ALA A 95 4.91 4.80 2.17
N ASN A 96 4.37 5.32 3.28
CA ASN A 96 5.17 5.79 4.41
C ASN A 96 6.05 4.69 5.01
N ARG A 97 5.55 3.45 5.08
CA ARG A 97 6.33 2.31 5.58
C ARG A 97 7.46 1.94 4.62
N ILE A 98 7.25 2.04 3.32
CA ILE A 98 8.28 1.84 2.31
C ILE A 98 9.32 2.94 2.43
N GLU A 99 8.92 4.21 2.42
CA GLU A 99 9.81 5.37 2.52
C GLU A 99 10.66 5.34 3.81
N MET A 100 10.07 5.02 4.96
CA MET A 100 10.82 4.84 6.21
C MET A 100 11.86 3.70 6.12
N ARG A 101 11.60 2.66 5.33
CA ARG A 101 12.51 1.52 5.14
C ARG A 101 13.57 1.79 4.06
N THR A 102 13.27 2.63 3.09
CA THR A 102 14.14 2.90 1.92
C THR A 102 14.89 4.22 2.01
N SER A 103 14.49 5.17 2.86
CA SER A 103 15.09 6.51 3.01
C SER A 103 16.59 6.51 3.33
N ASN A 104 17.09 5.44 3.94
CA ASN A 104 18.51 5.27 4.27
C ASN A 104 19.20 4.18 3.42
N MET A 105 18.60 3.76 2.30
CA MET A 105 19.26 2.82 1.38
C MET A 105 20.36 3.56 0.61
N VAL A 106 21.60 3.38 1.05
CA VAL A 106 22.81 4.00 0.49
C VAL A 106 23.24 3.35 -0.84
N SER A 107 22.75 2.15 -1.17
CA SER A 107 23.10 1.44 -2.41
C SER A 107 21.92 1.41 -3.38
N VAL A 108 22.11 1.99 -4.56
CA VAL A 108 21.19 1.91 -5.71
C VAL A 108 21.33 0.56 -6.42
N ASP A 109 22.43 -0.15 -6.19
CA ASP A 109 22.70 -1.42 -6.86
C ASP A 109 21.71 -2.51 -6.44
N PRO A 110 21.11 -3.22 -7.41
CA PRO A 110 20.20 -4.31 -7.12
C PRO A 110 20.92 -5.41 -6.35
N ILE A 111 20.25 -5.89 -5.30
CA ILE A 111 20.73 -7.03 -4.52
C ILE A 111 20.69 -8.25 -5.44
N CYS A 112 21.82 -8.97 -5.54
CA CYS A 112 21.93 -10.16 -6.38
C CYS A 112 21.68 -9.90 -7.88
N ALA A 113 22.26 -8.81 -8.40
CA ALA A 113 22.17 -8.41 -9.81
C ALA A 113 22.48 -9.56 -10.78
N ASP A 114 23.53 -10.34 -10.50
CA ASP A 114 23.95 -11.46 -11.35
C ASP A 114 22.89 -12.56 -11.39
N CYS A 115 22.37 -12.98 -10.23
CA CYS A 115 21.30 -13.98 -10.14
C CYS A 115 20.00 -13.48 -10.76
N GLN A 116 19.73 -12.17 -10.69
CA GLN A 116 18.57 -11.56 -11.35
C GLN A 116 18.71 -11.69 -12.88
N GLN A 117 19.90 -11.39 -13.41
CA GLN A 117 20.15 -11.51 -14.85
C GLN A 117 20.04 -12.96 -15.32
N GLU A 118 20.56 -13.94 -14.56
CA GLU A 118 20.42 -15.37 -14.87
C GLU A 118 18.95 -15.82 -14.95
N VAL A 119 18.09 -15.28 -14.09
CA VAL A 119 16.65 -15.57 -14.14
C VAL A 119 16.05 -14.98 -15.42
N ILE A 120 16.34 -13.71 -15.73
CA ILE A 120 15.85 -13.05 -16.95
C ILE A 120 16.30 -13.84 -18.18
N ASP A 121 17.59 -14.18 -18.26
CA ASP A 121 18.17 -14.92 -19.37
C ASP A 121 17.53 -16.30 -19.52
N CYS A 122 17.23 -16.99 -18.41
CA CYS A 122 16.55 -18.28 -18.47
C CYS A 122 15.17 -18.16 -19.11
N TYR A 123 14.34 -17.21 -18.65
CA TYR A 123 13.02 -16.99 -19.22
C TYR A 123 13.07 -16.51 -20.66
N SER A 124 14.00 -15.62 -21.01
CA SER A 124 14.16 -15.09 -22.37
C SER A 124 14.63 -16.15 -23.37
N ASN A 125 15.42 -17.14 -22.94
CA ASN A 125 15.89 -18.23 -23.80
C ASN A 125 14.87 -19.39 -23.93
N THR A 126 13.74 -19.30 -23.24
CA THR A 126 12.72 -20.34 -23.24
C THR A 126 11.84 -20.24 -24.49
N GLN A 127 11.83 -21.26 -25.35
CA GLN A 127 11.07 -21.24 -26.61
C GLN A 127 9.65 -21.80 -26.47
N SER A 128 9.39 -22.66 -25.48
CA SER A 128 8.08 -23.27 -25.26
C SER A 128 7.58 -23.07 -23.82
N PRO A 129 6.26 -22.98 -23.58
CA PRO A 129 5.69 -22.81 -22.23
C PRO A 129 6.06 -23.95 -21.26
N ALA A 130 6.35 -25.15 -21.77
CA ALA A 130 6.75 -26.29 -20.96
C ALA A 130 8.20 -26.16 -20.44
N ASP A 131 9.06 -25.45 -21.18
CA ASP A 131 10.46 -25.27 -20.83
C ASP A 131 10.65 -24.23 -19.71
N ILE A 132 9.63 -23.41 -19.42
CA ILE A 132 9.65 -22.42 -18.35
C ILE A 132 9.94 -23.07 -16.98
N ILE A 133 9.47 -24.31 -16.79
CA ILE A 133 9.67 -25.07 -15.55
C ILE A 133 11.17 -25.33 -15.29
N LYS A 134 12.01 -25.34 -16.32
CA LYS A 134 13.47 -25.54 -16.19
C LYS A 134 14.16 -24.36 -15.51
N CYS A 135 13.55 -23.17 -15.49
CA CYS A 135 14.06 -22.00 -14.78
C CYS A 135 13.82 -22.04 -13.27
N TRP A 136 13.23 -23.12 -12.74
CA TRP A 136 12.94 -23.20 -11.31
C TRP A 136 14.21 -23.14 -10.44
N ASP A 137 15.30 -23.76 -10.90
CA ASP A 137 16.57 -23.76 -10.17
C ASP A 137 17.22 -22.37 -10.15
N THR A 138 17.17 -21.62 -11.26
CA THR A 138 17.70 -20.24 -11.32
C THR A 138 16.87 -19.29 -10.46
N VAL A 139 15.54 -19.42 -10.47
CA VAL A 139 14.65 -18.68 -9.56
C VAL A 139 14.92 -19.05 -8.09
N GLY A 140 15.18 -20.32 -7.80
CA GLY A 140 15.56 -20.80 -6.48
C GLY A 140 16.87 -20.18 -5.98
N ALA A 141 17.89 -20.13 -6.84
CA ALA A 141 19.18 -19.51 -6.55
C ALA A 141 19.05 -18.00 -6.27
N PHE A 142 18.29 -17.27 -7.10
CA PHE A 142 17.98 -15.86 -6.88
C PHE A 142 17.28 -15.63 -5.54
N THR A 143 16.24 -16.42 -5.26
CA THR A 143 15.47 -16.32 -4.01
C THR A 143 16.36 -16.55 -2.79
N LYS A 144 17.25 -17.54 -2.85
CA LYS A 144 18.23 -17.81 -1.79
C LYS A 144 19.19 -16.64 -1.60
N CYS A 145 19.73 -16.09 -2.69
CA CYS A 145 20.63 -14.94 -2.62
C CYS A 145 19.97 -13.73 -1.94
N VAL A 146 18.71 -13.42 -2.29
CA VAL A 146 17.95 -12.32 -1.67
C VAL A 146 17.72 -12.57 -0.17
N GLN A 147 17.37 -13.79 0.22
CA GLN A 147 17.17 -14.15 1.63
C GLN A 147 18.46 -14.06 2.45
N ASP A 148 19.58 -14.53 1.90
CA ASP A 148 20.90 -14.48 2.53
C ASP A 148 21.36 -13.02 2.69
N ALA A 149 21.19 -12.19 1.66
CA ALA A 149 21.49 -10.77 1.71
C ALA A 149 20.62 -10.03 2.74
N ALA A 150 19.32 -10.33 2.79
CA ALA A 150 18.40 -9.73 3.77
C ALA A 150 18.77 -10.12 5.21
N THR A 151 19.08 -11.40 5.46
CA THR A 151 19.53 -11.86 6.78
C THR A 151 20.89 -11.29 7.16
N ALA A 152 21.85 -11.19 6.22
CA ALA A 152 23.13 -10.55 6.45
C ALA A 152 22.98 -9.07 6.85
N ARG A 153 22.13 -8.31 6.14
CA ARG A 153 21.82 -6.91 6.46
C ARG A 153 21.19 -6.78 7.84
N LEU A 154 20.23 -7.65 8.18
CA LEU A 154 19.61 -7.67 9.49
C LEU A 154 20.64 -7.94 10.61
N ARG A 155 21.52 -8.93 10.43
CA ARG A 155 22.60 -9.24 11.38
C ARG A 155 23.58 -8.06 11.54
N ALA A 156 23.96 -7.41 10.44
CA ALA A 156 24.84 -6.24 10.50
C ALA A 156 24.20 -5.09 11.29
N ARG A 157 22.89 -4.85 11.09
CA ARG A 157 22.14 -3.85 11.85
C ARG A 157 22.06 -4.19 13.34
N THR A 158 21.69 -5.42 13.69
CA THR A 158 21.58 -5.82 15.11
C THR A 158 22.94 -5.75 15.82
N GLN A 159 24.03 -6.14 15.14
CA GLN A 159 25.38 -5.99 15.69
C GLN A 159 25.77 -4.51 15.89
N ARG A 160 25.44 -3.62 14.95
CA ARG A 160 25.68 -2.18 15.08
C ARG A 160 24.91 -1.60 16.27
N GLU A 161 23.63 -1.90 16.38
CA GLU A 161 22.78 -1.45 17.51
C GLU A 161 23.28 -2.00 18.85
N ALA A 162 23.72 -3.27 18.90
CA ALA A 162 24.30 -3.86 20.10
C ALA A 162 25.60 -3.15 20.53
N ARG A 163 26.50 -2.85 19.59
CA ARG A 163 27.74 -2.10 19.84
C ARG A 163 27.44 -0.69 20.36
N GLU A 164 26.47 -0.01 19.77
CA GLU A 164 26.08 1.33 20.20
C GLU A 164 25.45 1.32 21.59
N ARG A 165 24.56 0.36 21.87
CA ARG A 165 23.96 0.17 23.20
C ARG A 165 25.04 -0.11 24.26
N ALA A 166 26.02 -0.95 23.95
CA ALA A 166 27.15 -1.22 24.84
C ALA A 166 28.04 0.01 25.08
N ARG A 167 28.22 0.86 24.07
CA ARG A 167 28.94 2.14 24.23
C ARG A 167 28.16 3.09 25.16
N LYS A 168 26.86 3.26 24.91
CA LYS A 168 25.98 4.10 25.74
C LYS A 168 25.93 3.63 27.18
N SER A 169 25.84 2.31 27.42
CA SER A 169 25.82 1.77 28.78
C SER A 169 27.12 2.04 29.53
N ARG A 170 28.29 1.92 28.87
CA ARG A 170 29.58 2.30 29.48
C ARG A 170 29.65 3.78 29.84
N HIS A 171 29.18 4.67 28.97
CA HIS A 171 29.15 6.11 29.28
C HIS A 171 28.24 6.42 30.46
N VAL A 172 27.05 5.81 30.53
CA VAL A 172 26.13 5.98 31.66
C VAL A 172 26.72 5.43 32.96
N ALA A 173 27.37 4.26 32.92
CA ALA A 173 28.03 3.68 34.09
C ALA A 173 29.16 4.60 34.61
N HIS A 174 30.01 5.10 33.72
CA HIS A 174 31.08 6.04 34.07
C HIS A 174 30.53 7.35 34.66
N ALA A 175 29.47 7.90 34.07
CA ALA A 175 28.83 9.12 34.58
C ALA A 175 28.21 8.89 35.98
N ARG A 176 27.61 7.72 36.23
CA ARG A 176 27.09 7.35 37.55
C ARG A 176 28.21 7.22 38.57
N GLU A 177 29.34 6.61 38.22
CA GLU A 177 30.48 6.49 39.12
C GLU A 177 31.03 7.87 39.52
N HIS A 178 31.17 8.79 38.56
CA HIS A 178 31.60 10.16 38.84
C HIS A 178 30.63 10.89 39.78
N ALA A 179 29.32 10.83 39.48
CA ALA A 179 28.30 11.47 40.32
C ALA A 179 28.28 10.92 41.76
N LEU A 180 28.51 9.61 41.94
CA LEU A 180 28.59 9.01 43.28
C LEU A 180 29.85 9.45 44.04
N ARG A 181 30.98 9.64 43.35
CA ARG A 181 32.20 10.18 43.98
C ARG A 181 32.01 11.62 44.44
N ASP A 182 31.35 12.44 43.64
CA ASP A 182 31.09 13.85 43.97
C ASP A 182 30.17 14.03 45.20
N ILE A 183 29.29 13.07 45.47
CA ILE A 183 28.38 13.09 46.64
C ILE A 183 29.07 12.58 47.92
N SER A 184 30.16 11.82 47.79
CA SER A 184 30.88 11.21 48.91
C SER A 184 31.97 12.11 49.53
N HIS A 185 32.18 13.31 48.98
CA HIS A 185 33.09 14.34 49.47
C HIS A 185 32.31 15.54 50.01
#